data_AF-A0A1Y1Z5X9-F1
#
_entry.id   AF-A0A1Y1Z5X9-F1
#
_cell.length_a   1.000
_cell.length_b   1.000
_cell.length_c   1.000
_cell.angle_alpha   90.00
_cell.angle_beta   90.00
_cell.angle_gamma   90.00
#
_symmetry.space_group_name_H-M   'P 1'
#
loop_
_entity.id
_entity.type
_entity.pdbx_description
1 polymer ?
#
loop_
_entity_poly.entity_id
_entity_poly.type
_entity_poly.pdbx_seq_one_letter_code
_entity_poly.pdbx_strand_id
1 'polypeptide(L)'
;MNMFLWSWVFYYSWLQIQEARLVSLDPKLIPSIEVPGTYVYRHFYSWDYPSRFNITYLSCVIIDPEIKEWLSASDLQEQLAPEFDKENERVWRENSNIYSKLCEQQDPYEVQEIEETPKVYIRWVNSLVGWGLFAEEAIPQNTTIGIYTGILSNKTTNFDYSWEYNAYTQVYDKDNEPVYIAIDGMVAGNHLRFVNHNEESKNVFPLYALHDGMWWIFYVATESIEINQQLLTDYGKAYWESEEDEIEDEATSESIKRSE
;
A
#
# COMPACT_ATOMS: atom_id res chain seq x y z
N MET A 1 -10.22 -1.13 -32.76
CA MET A 1 -9.24 -0.03 -32.93
C MET A 1 -8.94 0.65 -31.58
N ASN A 2 -8.83 -0.11 -30.48
CA ASN A 2 -8.59 0.41 -29.12
C ASN A 2 -7.36 -0.21 -28.42
N MET A 3 -6.93 -1.45 -28.75
CA MET A 3 -5.80 -2.10 -28.06
C MET A 3 -4.45 -1.35 -28.11
N PHE A 4 -4.21 -0.53 -29.14
CA PHE A 4 -2.92 0.16 -29.30
C PHE A 4 -2.76 1.42 -28.45
N LEU A 5 -3.86 2.05 -28.02
CA LEU A 5 -3.81 3.23 -27.14
C LEU A 5 -3.55 2.83 -25.68
N TRP A 6 -4.13 1.72 -25.23
CA TRP A 6 -3.98 1.24 -23.84
C TRP A 6 -2.55 0.77 -23.53
N SER A 7 -1.88 0.06 -24.45
CA SER A 7 -0.50 -0.38 -24.21
C SER A 7 0.48 0.80 -24.08
N TRP A 8 0.17 1.95 -24.70
CA TRP A 8 0.99 3.14 -24.59
C TRP A 8 0.81 3.85 -23.25
N VAL A 9 -0.42 3.96 -22.72
CA VAL A 9 -0.68 4.55 -21.40
C VAL A 9 0.00 3.72 -20.29
N PHE A 10 -0.13 2.39 -20.32
CA PHE A 10 0.57 1.52 -19.37
C PHE A 10 2.09 1.63 -19.46
N TYR A 11 2.65 1.70 -20.67
CA TYR A 11 4.10 1.83 -20.85
C TYR A 11 4.63 3.19 -20.38
N TYR A 12 3.89 4.28 -20.61
CA TYR A 12 4.27 5.61 -20.13
C TYR A 12 4.16 5.72 -18.60
N SER A 13 3.07 5.22 -18.00
CA SER A 13 2.95 5.15 -16.53
C SER A 13 4.06 4.28 -15.94
N TRP A 14 4.40 3.15 -16.57
CA TRP A 14 5.51 2.29 -16.14
C TRP A 14 6.86 3.00 -16.21
N LEU A 15 7.18 3.70 -17.31
CA LEU A 15 8.43 4.46 -17.44
C LEU A 15 8.51 5.60 -16.41
N GLN A 16 7.43 6.34 -16.20
CA GLN A 16 7.38 7.39 -15.16
C GLN A 16 7.59 6.83 -13.76
N ILE A 17 7.04 5.64 -13.47
CA ILE A 17 7.26 4.93 -12.21
C ILE A 17 8.74 4.52 -12.06
N GLN A 18 9.37 3.99 -13.10
CA GLN A 18 10.78 3.60 -13.06
C GLN A 18 11.70 4.81 -12.88
N GLU A 19 11.39 5.94 -13.52
CA GLU A 19 12.12 7.21 -13.30
C GLU A 19 11.93 7.72 -11.87
N ALA A 20 10.71 7.65 -11.31
CA ALA A 20 10.43 8.05 -9.93
C ALA A 20 11.20 7.21 -8.90
N ARG A 21 11.38 5.90 -9.13
CA ARG A 21 12.22 5.02 -8.28
C ARG A 21 13.67 5.48 -8.20
N LEU A 22 14.22 6.08 -9.27
CA LEU A 22 15.61 6.52 -9.31
C LEU A 22 15.86 7.86 -8.61
N VAL A 23 14.81 8.65 -8.37
CA VAL A 23 14.89 10.02 -7.83
C VAL A 23 14.20 10.15 -6.47
N SER A 24 13.54 9.09 -6.02
CA SER A 24 12.76 9.01 -4.78
C SER A 24 13.60 9.39 -3.55
N LEU A 25 13.29 10.57 -2.98
CA LEU A 25 13.71 10.98 -1.66
C LEU A 25 12.70 10.45 -0.63
N ASP A 26 13.13 10.22 0.62
CA ASP A 26 12.27 9.77 1.71
C ASP A 26 11.01 10.66 1.85
N PRO A 27 9.78 10.11 1.73
CA PRO A 27 8.54 10.88 1.86
C PRO A 27 8.32 11.47 3.26
N LYS A 28 9.05 11.00 4.28
CA LYS A 28 9.06 11.58 5.64
C LYS A 28 9.81 12.92 5.70
N LEU A 29 10.43 13.36 4.59
CA LEU A 29 11.13 14.65 4.54
C LEU A 29 10.20 15.82 4.91
N ILE A 30 10.67 16.57 5.91
CA ILE A 30 10.09 17.81 6.37
C ILE A 30 10.00 18.76 5.17
N PRO A 31 8.82 19.36 4.88
CA PRO A 31 8.73 20.36 3.83
C PRO A 31 9.73 21.49 4.07
N SER A 32 10.56 21.77 3.06
CA SER A 32 11.57 22.83 3.15
C SER A 32 10.90 24.19 3.39
N ILE A 33 11.28 24.83 4.50
CA ILE A 33 11.14 26.27 4.79
C ILE A 33 9.68 26.80 4.68
N GLU A 34 8.84 26.45 5.64
CA GLU A 34 7.64 27.24 5.97
C GLU A 34 7.50 27.39 7.51
N VAL A 35 6.76 28.41 7.94
CA VAL A 35 6.56 28.76 9.36
C VAL A 35 6.01 27.55 10.14
N PRO A 36 6.59 27.19 11.30
CA PRO A 36 6.07 26.12 12.14
C PRO A 36 4.55 26.25 12.38
N GLY A 37 3.80 25.20 12.07
CA GLY A 37 2.34 25.14 12.25
C GLY A 37 1.49 25.36 10.99
N THR A 38 2.06 25.78 9.85
CA THR A 38 1.28 25.96 8.61
C THR A 38 0.69 24.66 8.07
N TYR A 39 1.40 23.54 8.22
CA TYR A 39 0.97 22.23 7.72
C TYR A 39 -0.13 21.57 8.54
N VAL A 40 -0.33 21.99 9.78
CA VAL A 40 -1.35 21.41 10.68
C VAL A 40 -2.78 21.77 10.24
N TYR A 41 -2.94 22.74 9.34
CA TYR A 41 -4.23 23.21 8.84
C TYR A 41 -4.45 22.97 7.34
N ARG A 42 -3.44 22.47 6.62
CA ARG A 42 -3.58 22.19 5.18
C ARG A 42 -4.05 20.76 4.98
N HIS A 43 -5.06 20.61 4.13
CA HIS A 43 -5.55 19.34 3.64
C HIS A 43 -4.97 19.13 2.24
N PHE A 44 -4.40 17.95 2.00
CA PHE A 44 -3.90 17.54 0.69
C PHE A 44 -4.72 16.35 0.20
N TYR A 45 -4.93 16.29 -1.11
CA TYR A 45 -5.77 15.28 -1.77
C TYR A 45 -5.01 14.62 -2.92
N SER A 46 -5.64 13.66 -3.61
CA SER A 46 -5.01 12.85 -4.67
C SER A 46 -4.32 13.68 -5.77
N TRP A 47 -4.90 14.82 -6.15
CA TRP A 47 -4.30 15.73 -7.13
C TRP A 47 -3.02 16.44 -6.66
N ASP A 48 -2.75 16.50 -5.35
CA ASP A 48 -1.51 17.10 -4.83
C ASP A 48 -0.31 16.15 -4.93
N TYR A 49 -0.53 14.85 -5.16
CA TYR A 49 0.49 13.81 -4.96
C TYR A 49 1.76 13.99 -5.79
N PRO A 50 1.66 14.21 -7.12
CA PRO A 50 2.87 14.33 -7.93
C PRO A 50 3.70 15.55 -7.52
N SER A 51 3.03 16.66 -7.20
CA SER A 51 3.72 17.92 -6.90
C SER A 51 4.25 18.00 -5.47
N ARG A 52 3.58 17.32 -4.52
CA ARG A 52 3.85 17.49 -3.08
C ARG A 52 4.63 16.35 -2.48
N PHE A 53 4.34 15.13 -2.92
CA PHE A 53 4.91 13.91 -2.37
C PHE A 53 5.78 13.18 -3.38
N ASN A 54 5.83 13.64 -4.64
CA ASN A 54 6.48 12.94 -5.75
C ASN A 54 5.95 11.51 -5.92
N ILE A 55 4.62 11.35 -5.79
CA ILE A 55 3.92 10.07 -5.89
C ILE A 55 2.99 10.09 -7.09
N THR A 56 3.01 9.03 -7.88
CA THR A 56 2.00 8.79 -8.92
C THR A 56 0.74 8.21 -8.26
N TYR A 57 -0.38 8.91 -8.34
CA TYR A 57 -1.65 8.38 -7.83
C TYR A 57 -2.08 7.15 -8.64
N LEU A 58 -2.45 6.07 -7.94
CA LEU A 58 -2.97 4.85 -8.54
C LEU A 58 -4.36 4.51 -8.00
N SER A 59 -5.37 4.41 -8.87
CA SER A 59 -6.70 3.92 -8.49
C SER A 59 -6.76 2.40 -8.35
N CYS A 60 -5.82 1.67 -8.96
CA CYS A 60 -5.73 0.21 -8.91
C CYS A 60 -4.27 -0.26 -8.75
N VAL A 61 -4.09 -1.54 -8.40
CA VAL A 61 -2.76 -2.16 -8.28
C VAL A 61 -2.15 -2.34 -9.68
N ILE A 62 -0.89 -1.93 -9.86
CA ILE A 62 -0.13 -2.22 -11.07
C ILE A 62 0.76 -3.44 -10.81
N ILE A 63 0.68 -4.44 -11.69
CA ILE A 63 1.50 -5.65 -11.60
C ILE A 63 2.81 -5.43 -12.36
N ASP A 64 3.96 -5.67 -11.72
CA ASP A 64 5.26 -5.73 -12.41
C ASP A 64 5.20 -6.80 -13.50
N PRO A 65 5.47 -6.45 -14.79
CA PRO A 65 5.39 -7.41 -15.88
C PRO A 65 6.24 -8.69 -15.67
N GLU A 66 7.34 -8.61 -14.91
CA GLU A 66 8.20 -9.76 -14.64
C GLU A 66 7.51 -10.84 -13.80
N ILE A 67 6.69 -10.43 -12.82
CA ILE A 67 6.00 -11.37 -11.92
C ILE A 67 4.63 -11.81 -12.45
N LYS A 68 4.14 -11.17 -13.51
CA LYS A 68 2.80 -11.43 -14.06
C LYS A 68 2.61 -12.90 -14.44
N GLU A 69 3.64 -13.52 -15.02
CA GLU A 69 3.61 -14.93 -15.39
C GLU A 69 3.59 -15.85 -14.16
N TRP A 70 4.25 -15.45 -13.07
CA TRP A 70 4.30 -16.21 -11.81
C TRP A 70 2.92 -16.23 -11.13
N LEU A 71 2.27 -15.08 -11.06
CA LEU A 71 0.91 -14.95 -10.51
C LEU A 71 -0.13 -15.75 -11.33
N SER A 72 0.05 -15.81 -12.65
CA SER A 72 -0.86 -16.55 -13.55
C SER A 72 -0.70 -18.07 -13.43
N ALA A 73 0.50 -18.53 -13.07
CA ALA A 73 0.85 -19.94 -12.95
C ALA A 73 0.54 -20.50 -11.54
N SER A 74 0.56 -19.65 -10.52
CA SER A 74 0.14 -19.99 -9.17
C SER A 74 -1.38 -20.03 -9.07
N ASP A 75 -1.96 -21.22 -8.87
CA ASP A 75 -3.34 -21.30 -8.36
C ASP A 75 -3.31 -20.88 -6.88
N LEU A 76 -3.48 -19.58 -6.64
CA LEU A 76 -3.47 -18.99 -5.30
C LEU A 76 -4.58 -19.58 -4.41
N GLN A 77 -5.62 -20.21 -4.95
CA GLN A 77 -6.64 -20.90 -4.15
C GLN A 77 -6.16 -22.25 -3.62
N GLU A 78 -5.21 -22.90 -4.30
CA GLU A 78 -4.69 -24.22 -3.95
C GLU A 78 -3.36 -24.16 -3.17
N GLN A 79 -2.64 -23.04 -3.23
CA GLN A 79 -1.31 -22.84 -2.63
C GLN A 79 -1.35 -22.04 -1.33
N LEU A 80 -2.26 -22.41 -0.42
CA LEU A 80 -2.26 -21.86 0.95
C LEU A 80 -0.95 -22.25 1.66
N ALA A 81 -0.37 -21.31 2.40
CA ALA A 81 0.83 -21.56 3.20
C ALA A 81 0.56 -22.71 4.22
N PRO A 82 1.49 -23.66 4.42
CA PRO A 82 1.29 -24.83 5.29
C PRO A 82 0.92 -24.49 6.75
N GLU A 83 1.39 -23.36 7.23
CA GLU A 83 1.17 -22.78 8.56
C GLU A 83 -0.22 -22.15 8.75
N PHE A 84 -1.08 -22.20 7.73
CA PHE A 84 -2.37 -21.53 7.76
C PHE A 84 -3.47 -22.34 8.47
N ASP A 85 -4.08 -21.76 9.50
CA ASP A 85 -5.21 -22.37 10.22
C ASP A 85 -6.55 -22.14 9.48
N LYS A 86 -7.48 -23.09 9.66
CA LYS A 86 -8.82 -23.12 9.04
C LYS A 86 -9.68 -21.91 9.39
N GLU A 87 -9.44 -21.29 10.53
CA GLU A 87 -10.16 -20.08 10.96
C GLU A 87 -9.85 -18.91 10.02
N ASN A 88 -8.58 -18.68 9.71
CA ASN A 88 -8.18 -17.63 8.78
C ASN A 88 -8.67 -17.94 7.36
N GLU A 89 -8.74 -19.22 6.97
CA GLU A 89 -9.31 -19.65 5.69
C GLU A 89 -10.77 -19.23 5.54
N ARG A 90 -11.57 -19.46 6.57
CA ARG A 90 -12.98 -19.06 6.56
C ARG A 90 -13.12 -17.54 6.39
N VAL A 91 -12.34 -16.76 7.15
CA VAL A 91 -12.41 -15.30 7.15
C VAL A 91 -12.10 -14.72 5.77
N TRP A 92 -10.99 -15.11 5.13
CA TRP A 92 -10.68 -14.52 3.82
C TRP A 92 -11.63 -14.99 2.72
N ARG A 93 -12.17 -16.21 2.78
CA ARG A 93 -13.21 -16.66 1.84
C ARG A 93 -14.50 -15.87 2.01
N GLU A 94 -14.92 -15.59 3.24
CA GLU A 94 -16.06 -14.71 3.52
C GLU A 94 -15.82 -13.30 2.98
N ASN A 95 -14.63 -12.72 3.24
CA ASN A 95 -14.25 -11.43 2.67
C ASN A 95 -14.28 -11.46 1.13
N SER A 96 -13.72 -12.48 0.50
CA SER A 96 -13.69 -12.64 -0.96
C SER A 96 -15.10 -12.60 -1.56
N ASN A 97 -16.07 -13.24 -0.90
CA ASN A 97 -17.47 -13.19 -1.33
C ASN A 97 -18.07 -11.79 -1.17
N ILE A 98 -17.84 -11.14 -0.02
CA ILE A 98 -18.37 -9.80 0.29
C ILE A 98 -17.81 -8.74 -0.66
N TYR A 99 -16.51 -8.78 -0.92
CA TYR A 99 -15.76 -7.73 -1.63
C TYR A 99 -15.58 -7.98 -3.13
N SER A 100 -15.94 -9.16 -3.64
CA SER A 100 -15.88 -9.52 -5.07
C SER A 100 -16.38 -8.42 -6.01
N LYS A 101 -17.56 -7.86 -5.74
CA LYS A 101 -18.14 -6.78 -6.57
C LYS A 101 -17.33 -5.48 -6.55
N LEU A 102 -16.65 -5.18 -5.45
CA LEU A 102 -15.77 -4.02 -5.37
C LEU A 102 -14.47 -4.27 -6.15
N CYS A 103 -13.96 -5.50 -6.15
CA CYS A 103 -12.85 -5.90 -7.01
C CYS A 103 -13.21 -5.77 -8.50
N GLU A 104 -14.38 -6.25 -8.92
CA GLU A 104 -14.87 -6.16 -10.32
C GLU A 104 -14.96 -4.72 -10.84
N GLN A 105 -15.21 -3.75 -9.94
CA GLN A 105 -15.27 -2.33 -10.29
C GLN A 105 -13.88 -1.70 -10.46
N GLN A 106 -12.84 -2.35 -9.96
CA GLN A 106 -11.46 -1.86 -9.92
C GLN A 106 -10.65 -2.69 -10.91
N ASP A 107 -10.90 -2.54 -12.22
CA ASP A 107 -10.14 -3.27 -13.23
C ASP A 107 -8.65 -2.85 -13.15
N PRO A 108 -7.72 -3.74 -12.75
CA PRO A 108 -6.30 -3.41 -12.69
C PRO A 108 -5.68 -3.16 -14.08
N TYR A 109 -6.41 -3.50 -15.15
CA TYR A 109 -6.03 -3.30 -16.54
C TYR A 109 -6.74 -2.12 -17.21
N GLU A 110 -7.60 -1.38 -16.49
CA GLU A 110 -8.28 -0.18 -17.01
C GLU A 110 -8.18 0.98 -16.00
N VAL A 111 -7.52 2.07 -16.40
CA VAL A 111 -7.45 3.29 -15.58
C VAL A 111 -8.81 3.96 -15.58
N GLN A 112 -9.53 3.91 -14.46
CA GLN A 112 -10.79 4.64 -14.30
C GLN A 112 -10.54 6.04 -13.75
N GLU A 113 -11.08 7.05 -14.42
CA GLU A 113 -11.23 8.39 -13.83
C GLU A 113 -12.33 8.32 -12.76
N ILE A 114 -11.94 8.18 -11.50
CA ILE A 114 -12.88 8.26 -10.39
C ILE A 114 -13.07 9.75 -10.04
N GLU A 115 -14.29 10.26 -10.17
CA GLU A 115 -14.69 11.50 -9.48
C GLU A 115 -14.70 11.20 -7.97
N GLU A 116 -13.55 11.33 -7.32
CA GLU A 116 -13.46 11.23 -5.88
C GLU A 116 -14.12 12.48 -5.26
N THR A 117 -15.27 12.31 -4.60
CA THR A 117 -15.55 13.16 -3.43
C THR A 117 -14.71 12.62 -2.28
N PRO A 118 -13.61 13.29 -1.90
CA PRO A 118 -12.67 12.69 -0.96
C PRO A 118 -13.29 12.63 0.43
N LYS A 119 -13.49 11.42 0.94
CA LYS A 119 -13.88 11.18 2.34
C LYS A 119 -12.74 11.40 3.32
N VAL A 120 -11.53 11.55 2.78
CA VAL A 120 -10.28 11.60 3.53
C VAL A 120 -9.34 12.64 2.93
N TYR A 121 -8.45 13.15 3.76
CA TYR A 121 -7.39 14.06 3.35
C TYR A 121 -6.07 13.73 4.07
N ILE A 122 -4.97 14.16 3.48
CA ILE A 122 -3.65 14.04 4.09
C ILE A 122 -3.31 15.32 4.83
N ARG A 123 -2.73 15.18 6.02
CA ARG A 123 -2.28 16.30 6.84
C ARG A 123 -1.02 15.93 7.61
N TRP A 124 -0.19 16.93 7.87
CA TRP A 124 1.01 16.74 8.67
C TRP A 124 0.65 16.45 10.12
N VAL A 125 1.25 15.41 10.69
CA VAL A 125 1.05 14.99 12.08
C VAL A 125 2.12 15.65 12.95
N ASN A 126 3.38 15.25 12.76
CA ASN A 126 4.55 15.79 13.47
C ASN A 126 5.84 15.28 12.80
N SER A 127 7.01 15.69 13.31
CA SER A 127 8.32 15.27 12.77
C SER A 127 8.72 13.82 13.05
N LEU A 128 8.01 13.11 13.93
CA LEU A 128 8.28 11.72 14.23
C LEU A 128 7.52 10.78 13.28
N VAL A 129 6.24 11.08 13.04
CA VAL A 129 5.32 10.27 12.23
C VAL A 129 5.30 10.74 10.77
N GLY A 130 5.46 12.04 10.54
CA GLY A 130 5.35 12.66 9.23
C GLY A 130 3.89 12.97 8.86
N TRP A 131 3.45 12.47 7.71
CA TRP A 131 2.11 12.69 7.15
C TRP A 131 1.13 11.63 7.65
N GLY A 132 -0.14 11.99 7.76
CA GLY A 132 -1.21 11.06 8.16
C GLY A 132 -2.47 11.26 7.36
N LEU A 133 -3.29 10.21 7.31
CA LEU A 133 -4.61 10.21 6.69
C LEU A 133 -5.69 10.55 7.72
N PHE A 134 -6.60 11.45 7.37
CA PHE A 134 -7.67 11.94 8.25
C PHE A 134 -9.01 11.89 7.54
N ALA A 135 -10.09 11.74 8.31
CA ALA A 135 -11.44 11.77 7.78
C ALA A 135 -11.90 13.22 7.50
N GLU A 136 -12.37 13.50 6.28
CA GLU A 136 -13.00 14.78 5.88
C GLU A 136 -14.47 14.84 6.34
N GLU A 137 -15.12 13.68 6.43
CA GLU A 137 -16.48 13.52 6.92
C GLU A 137 -16.55 12.41 7.98
N ALA A 138 -17.68 12.30 8.68
CA ALA A 138 -17.87 11.19 9.61
C ALA A 138 -18.02 9.87 8.84
N ILE A 139 -17.24 8.85 9.21
CA ILE A 139 -17.22 7.55 8.57
C ILE A 139 -17.85 6.52 9.51
N PRO A 140 -18.99 5.90 9.16
CA PRO A 140 -19.60 4.86 9.99
C PRO A 140 -18.71 3.62 10.11
N GLN A 141 -18.82 2.92 11.24
CA GLN A 141 -18.25 1.58 11.40
C GLN A 141 -18.62 0.65 10.23
N ASN A 142 -17.70 -0.24 9.85
CA ASN A 142 -17.80 -1.18 8.73
C ASN A 142 -17.87 -0.52 7.34
N THR A 143 -17.51 0.76 7.24
CA THR A 143 -17.35 1.42 5.94
C THR A 143 -16.01 1.06 5.32
N THR A 144 -16.01 0.61 4.07
CA THR A 144 -14.79 0.47 3.27
C THR A 144 -14.21 1.85 2.96
N ILE A 145 -12.97 2.08 3.38
CA ILE A 145 -12.21 3.30 3.10
C ILE A 145 -11.71 3.26 1.65
N GLY A 146 -11.10 2.14 1.25
CA GLY A 146 -10.57 1.93 -0.08
C GLY A 146 -9.78 0.63 -0.19
N ILE A 147 -9.17 0.44 -1.35
CA ILE A 147 -8.23 -0.66 -1.63
C ILE A 147 -6.82 -0.09 -1.59
N TYR A 148 -5.90 -0.72 -0.87
CA TYR A 148 -4.50 -0.31 -0.88
C TYR A 148 -3.90 -0.56 -2.27
N THR A 149 -3.35 0.48 -2.89
CA THR A 149 -2.78 0.40 -4.24
C THR A 149 -1.29 0.72 -4.23
N GLY A 150 -0.60 0.14 -5.21
CA GLY A 150 0.82 0.29 -5.41
C GLY A 150 1.29 -0.58 -6.56
N ILE A 151 2.59 -0.82 -6.60
CA ILE A 151 3.23 -1.71 -7.58
C ILE A 151 3.41 -3.07 -6.92
N LEU A 152 2.70 -4.09 -7.42
CA LEU A 152 2.91 -5.46 -7.00
C LEU A 152 4.21 -5.98 -7.63
N SER A 153 5.24 -6.24 -6.83
CA SER A 153 6.57 -6.61 -7.32
C SER A 153 7.34 -7.48 -6.31
N ASN A 154 8.31 -8.24 -6.81
CA ASN A 154 9.32 -8.93 -6.00
C ASN A 154 10.59 -8.07 -5.76
N LYS A 155 10.57 -6.81 -6.20
CA LYS A 155 11.68 -5.85 -6.08
C LYS A 155 11.44 -4.80 -5.00
N THR A 156 10.54 -5.05 -4.07
CA THR A 156 10.28 -4.16 -2.94
C THR A 156 11.53 -4.15 -2.06
N THR A 157 12.15 -2.99 -1.93
CA THR A 157 13.36 -2.78 -1.11
C THR A 157 13.11 -1.87 0.10
N ASN A 158 11.92 -1.26 0.18
CA ASN A 158 11.52 -0.40 1.28
C ASN A 158 10.16 -0.90 1.76
N PHE A 159 10.07 -1.27 3.04
CA PHE A 159 8.89 -1.90 3.60
C PHE A 159 7.92 -0.91 4.29
N ASP A 160 8.32 0.36 4.47
CA ASP A 160 7.50 1.42 5.10
C ASP A 160 6.18 1.69 4.40
N TYR A 161 6.13 1.43 3.10
CA TYR A 161 4.96 1.66 2.25
C TYR A 161 4.56 0.39 1.53
N SER A 162 4.84 -0.77 2.11
CA SER A 162 4.55 -2.05 1.48
C SER A 162 3.55 -2.86 2.29
N TRP A 163 2.65 -3.52 1.57
CA TRP A 163 1.86 -4.61 2.14
C TRP A 163 2.30 -5.94 1.55
N GLU A 164 2.57 -6.89 2.43
CA GLU A 164 2.90 -8.26 2.03
C GLU A 164 1.75 -8.88 1.22
N TYR A 165 2.03 -9.31 0.00
CA TYR A 165 1.04 -9.98 -0.84
C TYR A 165 0.98 -11.48 -0.54
N ASN A 166 2.10 -12.05 -0.10
CA ASN A 166 2.26 -13.47 0.20
C ASN A 166 1.69 -13.89 1.56
N ALA A 167 0.98 -13.01 2.27
CA ALA A 167 0.50 -13.25 3.64
C ALA A 167 -0.26 -14.59 3.80
N TYR A 168 -0.89 -15.08 2.72
CA TYR A 168 -1.68 -16.31 2.71
C TYR A 168 -1.30 -17.34 1.65
N THR A 169 -0.40 -16.98 0.73
CA THR A 169 -0.06 -17.81 -0.43
C THR A 169 1.39 -17.70 -0.80
N GLN A 170 2.02 -18.84 -1.12
CA GLN A 170 3.38 -18.86 -1.63
C GLN A 170 3.37 -18.65 -3.15
N VAL A 171 4.08 -17.64 -3.64
CA VAL A 171 4.36 -17.47 -5.06
C VAL A 171 5.73 -18.06 -5.38
N TYR A 172 5.86 -18.66 -6.56
CA TYR A 172 7.09 -19.28 -7.05
C TYR A 172 7.52 -18.64 -8.36
N ASP A 173 8.82 -18.47 -8.54
CA ASP A 173 9.37 -18.01 -9.82
C ASP A 173 9.41 -19.13 -10.88
N LYS A 174 9.98 -18.80 -12.05
CA LYS A 174 10.16 -19.72 -13.18
C LYS A 174 11.03 -20.94 -12.86
N ASP A 175 11.89 -20.84 -11.85
CA ASP A 175 12.81 -21.88 -11.41
C ASP A 175 12.21 -22.69 -10.24
N ASN A 176 10.95 -22.41 -9.88
CA ASN A 176 10.16 -23.02 -8.81
C ASN A 176 10.73 -22.72 -7.41
N GLU A 177 11.39 -21.57 -7.25
CA GLU A 177 11.86 -21.08 -5.97
C GLU A 177 10.83 -20.10 -5.36
N PRO A 178 10.59 -20.15 -4.03
CA PRO A 178 9.66 -19.25 -3.37
C PRO A 178 10.16 -17.81 -3.45
N VAL A 179 9.29 -16.90 -3.89
CA VAL A 179 9.60 -15.47 -4.00
C VAL A 179 8.70 -14.64 -3.10
N TYR A 180 9.29 -13.66 -2.43
CA TYR A 180 8.55 -12.63 -1.70
C TYR A 180 7.97 -11.60 -2.67
N ILE A 181 6.70 -11.26 -2.50
CA ILE A 181 6.01 -10.24 -3.30
C ILE A 181 5.24 -9.33 -2.34
N ALA A 182 5.27 -8.03 -2.63
CA ALA A 182 4.51 -7.04 -1.89
C ALA A 182 3.91 -5.99 -2.84
N ILE A 183 2.83 -5.34 -2.39
CA ILE A 183 2.29 -4.14 -3.03
C ILE A 183 3.07 -2.95 -2.47
N ASP A 184 3.94 -2.36 -3.28
CA ASP A 184 4.81 -1.23 -2.93
C ASP A 184 4.14 0.10 -3.33
N GLY A 185 3.73 0.86 -2.32
CA GLY A 185 3.13 2.19 -2.43
C GLY A 185 4.13 3.35 -2.42
N MET A 186 5.45 3.10 -2.39
CA MET A 186 6.46 4.13 -2.14
C MET A 186 6.41 5.26 -3.17
N VAL A 187 6.46 4.92 -4.46
CA VAL A 187 6.52 5.88 -5.57
C VAL A 187 5.21 6.02 -6.34
N ALA A 188 4.31 5.06 -6.19
CA ALA A 188 3.01 5.05 -6.83
C ALA A 188 2.01 4.32 -5.95
N GLY A 189 0.82 4.90 -5.74
CA GLY A 189 -0.18 4.37 -4.81
C GLY A 189 -1.26 5.41 -4.51
N ASN A 190 -2.17 5.10 -3.61
CA ASN A 190 -3.25 6.01 -3.21
C ASN A 190 -3.08 6.53 -1.78
N HIS A 191 -4.14 7.14 -1.24
CA HIS A 191 -4.15 7.75 0.09
C HIS A 191 -3.89 6.78 1.24
N LEU A 192 -4.12 5.47 1.06
CA LEU A 192 -4.00 4.50 2.17
C LEU A 192 -2.55 4.27 2.61
N ARG A 193 -1.56 4.63 1.77
CA ARG A 193 -0.14 4.67 2.18
C ARG A 193 0.18 5.67 3.30
N PHE A 194 -0.74 6.58 3.60
CA PHE A 194 -0.61 7.58 4.67
C PHE A 194 -1.34 7.18 5.96
N VAL A 195 -1.91 5.96 6.03
CA VAL A 195 -2.46 5.43 7.28
C VAL A 195 -1.31 5.02 8.18
N ASN A 196 -1.21 5.65 9.34
CA ASN A 196 -0.12 5.41 10.29
C ASN A 196 -0.43 4.25 11.24
N HIS A 197 0.62 3.71 11.85
CA HIS A 197 0.50 2.73 12.91
C HIS A 197 0.02 3.35 14.24
N ASN A 198 -0.90 2.69 14.92
CA ASN A 198 -1.11 2.80 16.36
C ASN A 198 -1.87 1.57 16.90
N GLU A 199 -1.20 0.67 17.60
CA GLU A 199 -1.83 -0.56 18.11
C GLU A 199 -3.03 -0.29 19.06
N GLU A 200 -2.94 0.74 19.90
CA GLU A 200 -3.95 1.04 20.94
C GLU A 200 -5.16 1.81 20.40
N SER A 201 -4.94 2.70 19.43
CA SER A 201 -5.94 3.64 18.91
C SER A 201 -6.33 3.37 17.45
N LYS A 202 -6.05 2.16 16.94
CA LYS A 202 -6.43 1.75 15.58
C LYS A 202 -7.95 1.78 15.40
N ASN A 203 -8.38 2.39 14.31
CA ASN A 203 -9.79 2.56 13.94
C ASN A 203 -10.10 2.10 12.51
N VAL A 204 -9.08 1.62 11.79
CA VAL A 204 -9.20 0.92 10.51
C VAL A 204 -8.40 -0.37 10.54
N PHE A 205 -8.82 -1.37 9.76
CA PHE A 205 -8.15 -2.66 9.66
C PHE A 205 -8.00 -3.10 8.20
N PRO A 206 -6.81 -3.59 7.79
CA PRO A 206 -6.57 -4.18 6.48
C PRO A 206 -7.18 -5.58 6.43
N LEU A 207 -7.96 -5.86 5.39
CA LEU A 207 -8.55 -7.17 5.17
C LEU A 207 -8.31 -7.63 3.75
N TYR A 208 -7.92 -8.90 3.63
CA TYR A 208 -7.58 -9.51 2.37
C TYR A 208 -8.79 -10.23 1.79
N ALA A 209 -8.94 -10.09 0.48
CA ALA A 209 -9.93 -10.77 -0.32
C ALA A 209 -9.27 -11.31 -1.60
N LEU A 210 -9.52 -12.57 -1.93
CA LEU A 210 -9.03 -13.19 -3.16
C LEU A 210 -10.11 -13.07 -4.23
N HIS A 211 -9.78 -12.42 -5.34
CA HIS A 211 -10.69 -12.29 -6.48
C HIS A 211 -9.89 -12.36 -7.79
N ASP A 212 -10.36 -13.17 -8.72
CA ASP A 212 -9.70 -13.43 -10.02
C ASP A 212 -8.21 -13.78 -9.92
N GLY A 213 -7.87 -14.63 -8.95
CA GLY A 213 -6.49 -15.07 -8.74
C GLY A 213 -5.57 -13.97 -8.22
N MET A 214 -6.13 -12.91 -7.63
CA MET A 214 -5.36 -11.84 -7.00
C MET A 214 -5.84 -11.50 -5.59
N TRP A 215 -4.88 -11.26 -4.69
CA TRP A 215 -5.18 -10.72 -3.36
C TRP A 215 -5.38 -9.21 -3.43
N TRP A 216 -6.50 -8.78 -2.86
CA TRP A 216 -6.90 -7.39 -2.72
C TRP A 216 -6.88 -7.02 -1.25
N ILE A 217 -6.29 -5.87 -0.91
CA ILE A 217 -6.16 -5.41 0.46
C ILE A 217 -7.09 -4.22 0.66
N PHE A 218 -8.17 -4.41 1.39
CA PHE A 218 -9.15 -3.37 1.70
C PHE A 218 -8.87 -2.79 3.07
N TYR A 219 -9.05 -1.49 3.23
CA TYR A 219 -9.11 -0.85 4.54
C TYR A 219 -10.57 -0.63 4.92
N VAL A 220 -10.95 -1.07 6.12
CA VAL A 220 -12.32 -0.95 6.62
C VAL A 220 -12.32 -0.37 8.02
N ALA A 221 -13.25 0.57 8.27
CA ALA A 221 -13.42 1.18 9.58
C ALA A 221 -13.90 0.14 10.61
N THR A 222 -13.15 -0.05 11.70
CA THR A 222 -13.50 -0.97 12.78
C THR A 222 -14.43 -0.35 13.83
N GLU A 223 -14.52 0.98 13.83
CA GLU A 223 -15.41 1.80 14.64
C GLU A 223 -15.88 3.01 13.82
N SER A 224 -16.81 3.81 14.37
CA SER A 224 -17.16 5.08 13.75
C SER A 224 -15.99 6.07 13.89
N ILE A 225 -15.64 6.74 12.80
CA ILE A 225 -14.54 7.70 12.74
C ILE A 225 -15.13 9.10 12.60
N GLU A 226 -14.76 9.99 13.51
CA GLU A 226 -15.25 11.38 13.53
C GLU A 226 -14.52 12.24 12.48
N ILE A 227 -15.14 13.36 12.11
CA ILE A 227 -14.54 14.38 11.25
C ILE A 227 -13.19 14.82 11.85
N ASN A 228 -12.14 14.85 11.02
CA ASN A 228 -10.75 15.17 11.38
C ASN A 228 -10.07 14.17 12.34
N GLN A 229 -10.66 13.01 12.59
CA GLN A 229 -9.97 11.92 13.28
C GLN A 229 -8.97 11.27 12.31
N GLN A 230 -7.78 10.94 12.81
CA GLN A 230 -6.77 10.23 12.03
C GLN A 230 -7.20 8.78 11.83
N LEU A 231 -6.99 8.25 10.63
CA LEU A 231 -7.12 6.84 10.35
C LEU A 231 -5.80 6.16 10.80
N LEU A 232 -5.93 5.15 11.66
CA LEU A 232 -4.81 4.45 12.27
C LEU A 232 -5.04 2.93 12.17
N THR A 233 -3.98 2.19 11.86
CA THR A 233 -4.01 0.73 11.74
C THR A 233 -2.98 0.08 12.64
N ASP A 234 -3.06 -1.25 12.76
CA ASP A 234 -1.93 -2.06 13.17
C ASP A 234 -1.06 -2.38 11.94
N TYR A 235 0.26 -2.27 12.07
CA TYR A 235 1.20 -2.72 11.03
C TYR A 235 1.59 -4.19 11.24
N GLY A 236 1.27 -4.75 12.41
CA GLY A 236 1.68 -6.10 12.79
C GLY A 236 3.14 -6.16 13.25
N LYS A 237 3.51 -7.32 13.78
CA LYS A 237 4.82 -7.53 14.40
C LYS A 237 5.97 -7.58 13.40
N ALA A 238 5.74 -8.19 12.23
CA ALA A 238 6.75 -8.36 11.20
C ALA A 238 7.36 -7.02 10.74
N TYR A 239 6.57 -5.94 10.73
CA TYR A 239 7.06 -4.60 10.43
C TYR A 239 8.14 -4.14 11.42
N TRP A 240 7.88 -4.30 12.72
CA TRP A 240 8.80 -3.87 13.78
C TRP A 240 10.04 -4.74 13.87
N GLU A 241 9.91 -6.03 13.58
CA GLU A 241 11.05 -6.96 13.54
C GLU A 241 12.03 -6.59 12.41
N SER A 242 11.53 -6.14 11.25
CA SER A 242 12.41 -5.67 10.15
C SER A 242 13.14 -4.36 10.44
N GLU A 243 12.54 -3.45 11.22
CA GLU A 243 13.23 -2.22 11.65
C GLU A 243 14.34 -2.50 12.67
N GLU A 244 14.15 -3.47 13.57
CA GLU A 244 15.18 -3.87 14.54
C GLU A 244 16.42 -4.45 13.84
N ASP A 245 16.23 -5.28 12.81
CA ASP A 245 17.33 -5.85 12.02
C ASP A 245 18.11 -4.78 11.24
N GLU A 246 17.45 -3.78 10.65
CA GLU A 246 18.11 -2.67 9.94
C GLU A 246 18.94 -1.78 10.89
N ILE A 247 18.45 -1.52 12.11
CA ILE A 247 19.17 -0.73 13.12
C ILE A 247 20.42 -1.47 13.62
N GLU A 248 20.36 -2.80 13.78
CA GLU A 248 21.52 -3.61 14.16
C GLU A 248 22.61 -3.64 13.07
N ASP A 249 22.21 -3.72 11.80
CA ASP A 249 23.12 -3.70 10.65
C ASP A 249 23.80 -2.33 10.46
N GLU A 250 23.07 -1.22 10.65
CA GLU A 250 23.67 0.12 10.62
C GLU A 250 24.65 0.33 11.79
N ALA A 251 24.28 -0.09 13.00
CA ALA A 251 25.12 0.04 14.18
C ALA A 251 26.41 -0.80 14.09
N THR A 252 26.34 -2.00 13.53
CA THR A 252 27.53 -2.82 13.27
C THR A 252 28.41 -2.21 12.18
N SER A 253 27.83 -1.67 11.11
CA SER A 253 28.60 -1.01 10.04
C SER A 253 29.33 0.27 10.51
N GLU A 254 28.72 1.07 11.39
CA GLU A 254 29.37 2.25 12.00
C GLU A 254 30.46 1.85 12.99
N SER A 255 30.28 0.75 13.73
CA SER A 255 31.28 0.26 14.69
C SER A 255 32.56 -0.20 13.99
N ILE A 256 32.43 -0.82 12.80
CA ILE A 256 33.56 -1.26 11.98
C ILE A 256 34.33 -0.04 11.44
N LYS A 257 33.62 0.97 10.91
CA LYS A 257 34.22 2.22 10.40
C LYS A 257 34.92 3.07 11.47
N ARG A 258 34.56 2.94 12.75
CA ARG A 258 35.23 3.64 13.87
C ARG A 258 36.44 2.87 14.42
N SER A 259 36.66 1.65 13.96
CA SER A 259 37.78 0.79 14.38
C SER A 259 38.93 0.68 13.36
N GLU A 260 38.81 1.36 12.22
CA GLU A 260 39.87 1.60 11.22
C GLU A 260 40.53 2.97 11.37
#